data_AF-A0A8S1UVI5-F1
#
_entry.id   AF-A0A8S1UVI5-F1
#
_cell.length_a   1.000
_cell.length_b   1.000
_cell.length_c   1.000
_cell.angle_alpha   90.00
_cell.angle_beta   90.00
_cell.angle_gamma   90.00
#
_symmetry.space_group_name_H-M   'P 1'
#
loop_
_entity.id
_entity.type
_entity.pdbx_description
1 polymer ?
#
loop_
_entity_poly.entity_id
_entity_poly.type
_entity_poly.pdbx_seq_one_letter_code
_entity_poly.pdbx_strand_id
1 'polypeptide(L)'
;MQGFLVECKEISRDYSYDWVQGNAELVAIEKGISILHFSQELQKRDLEMEFRLLRRLTETQYHNENLFDFHPDIQKLNRYNNIIPFKHSIVKLRSEGDEEENLKECYINANFINLINGKERMIVATQGPLIQTFGHFWKMIVQENMSMIVMLCNLRENQRAQCEQYWPRNVGETMICGNIQIYLQSQEDLGNNITKRVLKVTQEGEERNVIQIQWSGWPDQGVPSPSDFDVIKELLNMIIEKLLVDQKVVFHCSAGVGRTGTLIALSNLMILLKAYKQYIGDDYQKLEENPELYRLSIFGIVRRLREQRWGMVHTSEQYSYIYKFIDEAIRYLFNN
;
A
#
# COMPACT_ATOMS: atom_id res chain seq x y z
N MET A 1 -7.48 -18.69 12.80
CA MET A 1 -6.13 -18.54 12.21
C MET A 1 -6.04 -19.03 10.76
N GLN A 2 -6.84 -20.02 10.31
CA GLN A 2 -7.01 -20.33 8.89
C GLN A 2 -7.55 -19.10 8.15
N GLY A 3 -6.73 -18.41 7.36
CA GLY A 3 -7.13 -17.24 6.59
C GLY A 3 -6.03 -16.21 6.34
N PHE A 4 -4.95 -16.21 7.12
CA PHE A 4 -3.79 -15.34 6.85
C PHE A 4 -2.81 -16.03 5.90
N LEU A 5 -2.70 -15.53 4.68
CA LEU A 5 -1.99 -16.18 3.57
C LEU A 5 -0.49 -15.86 3.55
N VAL A 6 0.20 -15.83 4.69
CA VAL A 6 1.57 -15.29 4.74
C VAL A 6 2.56 -16.14 3.94
N GLU A 7 2.46 -17.47 4.01
CA GLU A 7 3.38 -18.42 3.38
C GLU A 7 2.79 -19.10 2.12
N CYS A 8 1.61 -18.66 1.71
CA CYS A 8 0.90 -19.21 0.55
C CYS A 8 1.11 -18.33 -0.68
N LYS A 9 0.85 -18.92 -1.85
CA LYS A 9 0.84 -18.20 -3.12
C LYS A 9 -0.10 -16.99 -3.05
N GLU A 10 0.31 -15.84 -3.60
CA GLU A 10 -0.62 -14.72 -3.83
C GLU A 10 -1.81 -15.17 -4.68
N ILE A 11 -3.04 -14.79 -4.30
CA ILE A 11 -4.28 -15.34 -4.86
C ILE A 11 -4.40 -15.07 -6.36
N SER A 12 -4.09 -13.83 -6.77
CA SER A 12 -4.26 -13.38 -8.15
C SER A 12 -3.14 -13.93 -9.05
N ARG A 13 -1.90 -13.60 -8.71
CA ARG A 13 -0.71 -14.02 -9.44
C ARG A 13 0.50 -13.90 -8.54
N ASP A 14 1.36 -14.91 -8.60
CA ASP A 14 2.63 -14.95 -7.88
C ASP A 14 3.65 -15.63 -8.80
N TYR A 15 4.52 -14.83 -9.41
CA TYR A 15 5.52 -15.31 -10.37
C TYR A 15 6.76 -15.88 -9.67
N SER A 16 7.09 -15.38 -8.47
CA SER A 16 8.27 -15.83 -7.72
C SER A 16 8.01 -17.00 -6.78
N TYR A 17 6.74 -17.39 -6.52
CA TYR A 17 6.41 -18.45 -5.55
C TYR A 17 7.15 -19.77 -5.79
N ASP A 18 7.12 -20.31 -7.01
CA ASP A 18 7.72 -21.61 -7.31
C ASP A 18 9.25 -21.57 -7.14
N TRP A 19 9.87 -20.41 -7.40
CA TRP A 19 11.30 -20.19 -7.14
C TRP A 19 11.64 -20.16 -5.65
N VAL A 20 10.77 -19.55 -4.83
CA VAL A 20 10.91 -19.56 -3.37
C VAL A 20 10.78 -21.00 -2.85
N GLN A 21 9.74 -21.72 -3.25
CA GLN A 21 9.52 -23.12 -2.80
C GLN A 21 10.63 -24.08 -3.26
N GLY A 22 11.28 -23.79 -4.39
CA GLY A 22 12.40 -24.57 -4.91
C GLY A 22 13.73 -24.36 -4.15
N ASN A 23 13.81 -23.44 -3.20
CA ASN A 23 15.05 -23.11 -2.49
C ASN A 23 14.84 -23.07 -0.97
N ALA A 24 15.49 -23.98 -0.24
CA ALA A 24 15.32 -24.13 1.21
C ALA A 24 15.69 -22.88 2.02
N GLU A 25 16.67 -22.09 1.58
CA GLU A 25 17.06 -20.84 2.24
C GLU A 25 15.97 -19.77 2.07
N LEU A 26 15.40 -19.65 0.87
CA LEU A 26 14.28 -18.74 0.61
C LEU A 26 13.04 -19.14 1.39
N VAL A 27 12.73 -20.44 1.47
CA VAL A 27 11.64 -20.94 2.33
C VAL A 27 11.88 -20.56 3.79
N ALA A 28 13.10 -20.69 4.30
CA ALA A 28 13.42 -20.32 5.68
C ALA A 28 13.27 -18.81 5.94
N ILE A 29 13.65 -17.96 4.98
CA ILE A 29 13.46 -16.50 5.05
C ILE A 29 11.97 -16.16 5.01
N GLU A 30 11.22 -16.73 4.04
CA GLU A 30 9.77 -16.53 3.83
C GLU A 30 8.95 -17.02 5.03
N LYS A 31 9.42 -18.01 5.78
CA LYS A 31 8.79 -18.46 7.04
C LYS A 31 8.70 -17.35 8.10
N GLY A 32 9.44 -16.26 7.94
CA GLY A 32 9.38 -15.12 8.85
C GLY A 32 9.92 -15.43 10.25
N ILE A 33 9.51 -14.65 11.24
CA ILE A 33 10.00 -14.73 12.63
C ILE A 33 8.81 -14.83 13.58
N SER A 34 8.89 -15.68 14.60
CA SER A 34 7.90 -15.74 15.68
C SER A 34 7.87 -14.41 16.45
N ILE A 35 6.68 -13.92 16.80
CA ILE A 35 6.55 -12.70 17.61
C ILE A 35 7.21 -12.83 18.99
N LEU A 36 7.32 -14.05 19.54
CA LEU A 36 7.93 -14.32 20.84
C LEU A 36 9.44 -14.04 20.86
N HIS A 37 10.12 -14.30 19.75
CA HIS A 37 11.58 -14.19 19.63
C HIS A 37 11.99 -13.16 18.57
N PHE A 38 11.08 -12.23 18.25
CA PHE A 38 11.24 -11.34 17.11
C PHE A 38 12.51 -10.50 17.21
N SER A 39 12.72 -9.84 18.35
CA SER A 39 13.88 -8.97 18.57
C SER A 39 15.20 -9.74 18.49
N GLN A 40 15.29 -10.95 19.06
CA GLN A 40 16.52 -11.74 19.07
C GLN A 40 16.86 -12.29 17.68
N GLU A 41 15.87 -12.81 16.96
CA GLU A 41 16.06 -13.37 15.62
C GLU A 41 16.27 -12.28 14.56
N LEU A 42 15.71 -11.08 14.75
CA LEU A 42 15.97 -9.92 13.89
C LEU A 42 17.46 -9.57 13.84
N GLN A 43 18.18 -9.66 14.97
CA GLN A 43 19.62 -9.37 15.01
C GLN A 43 20.46 -10.37 14.19
N LYS A 44 19.90 -11.55 13.88
CA LYS A 44 20.57 -12.58 13.07
C LYS A 44 20.28 -12.44 11.58
N ARG A 45 19.34 -11.58 11.20
CA ARG A 45 18.90 -11.39 9.80
C ARG A 45 19.83 -10.43 9.07
N ASP A 46 20.21 -10.78 7.85
CA ASP A 46 20.87 -9.85 6.92
C ASP A 46 19.80 -9.19 6.04
N LEU A 47 19.30 -8.05 6.50
CA LEU A 47 18.19 -7.33 5.85
C LEU A 47 18.58 -6.75 4.47
N GLU A 48 19.86 -6.42 4.28
CA GLU A 48 20.37 -5.93 3.01
C GLU A 48 20.43 -7.07 1.97
N MET A 49 20.92 -8.25 2.38
CA MET A 49 20.88 -9.44 1.55
C MET A 49 19.44 -9.84 1.22
N GLU A 50 18.54 -9.90 2.20
CA GLU A 50 17.12 -10.20 1.96
C GLU A 50 16.49 -9.24 0.94
N PHE A 51 16.76 -7.94 1.06
CA PHE A 51 16.26 -6.96 0.10
C PHE A 51 16.81 -7.18 -1.31
N ARG A 52 18.10 -7.52 -1.44
CA ARG A 52 18.68 -7.89 -2.75
C ARG A 52 18.05 -9.14 -3.34
N LEU A 53 17.73 -10.13 -2.51
CA LEU A 53 17.00 -11.34 -2.93
C LEU A 53 15.61 -11.00 -3.44
N LEU A 54 14.85 -10.13 -2.75
CA LEU A 54 13.55 -9.65 -3.22
C LEU A 54 13.65 -9.06 -4.62
N ARG A 55 14.64 -8.18 -4.87
CA ARG A 55 14.86 -7.60 -6.21
C ARG A 55 15.16 -8.67 -7.26
N ARG A 56 16.03 -9.62 -6.95
CA ARG A 56 16.36 -10.73 -7.87
C ARG A 56 15.16 -11.62 -8.19
N LEU A 57 14.25 -11.81 -7.23
CA LEU A 57 13.06 -12.64 -7.40
C LEU A 57 11.95 -11.92 -8.17
N THR A 58 11.80 -10.61 -7.98
CA THR A 58 10.60 -9.85 -8.40
C THR A 58 10.85 -8.82 -9.52
N GLU A 59 12.10 -8.56 -9.89
CA GLU A 59 12.48 -7.64 -10.98
C GLU A 59 13.10 -8.42 -12.16
N THR A 60 12.63 -9.65 -12.41
CA THR A 60 13.12 -10.49 -13.52
C THR A 60 12.57 -10.03 -14.87
N GLN A 61 13.19 -10.49 -15.96
CA GLN A 61 12.65 -10.27 -17.30
C GLN A 61 11.20 -10.73 -17.44
N TYR A 62 10.86 -11.88 -16.85
CA TYR A 62 9.50 -12.40 -16.86
C TYR A 62 8.50 -11.47 -16.16
N HIS A 63 8.88 -10.82 -15.06
CA HIS A 63 8.03 -9.79 -14.44
C HIS A 63 7.85 -8.59 -15.38
N ASN A 64 8.94 -8.12 -15.97
CA ASN A 64 8.92 -6.95 -16.85
C ASN A 64 8.06 -7.18 -18.11
N GLU A 65 8.06 -8.39 -18.67
CA GLU A 65 7.19 -8.79 -19.80
C GLU A 65 5.69 -8.82 -19.45
N ASN A 66 5.35 -8.89 -18.15
CA ASN A 66 3.98 -8.88 -17.65
C ASN A 66 3.52 -7.50 -17.15
N LEU A 67 4.35 -6.46 -17.31
CA LEU A 67 3.93 -5.07 -17.11
C LEU A 67 3.03 -4.61 -18.26
N PHE A 68 2.20 -3.60 -18.00
CA PHE A 68 1.31 -3.05 -19.01
C PHE A 68 2.07 -2.64 -20.28
N ASP A 69 1.51 -2.97 -21.44
CA ASP A 69 2.20 -2.76 -22.71
C ASP A 69 2.45 -1.27 -22.96
N PHE A 70 3.60 -0.96 -23.53
CA PHE A 70 3.91 0.39 -23.91
C PHE A 70 2.90 0.86 -24.97
N HIS A 71 2.29 2.02 -24.72
CA HIS A 71 1.46 2.70 -25.70
C HIS A 71 1.76 4.21 -25.68
N PRO A 72 2.02 4.86 -26.83
CA PRO A 72 2.34 6.30 -26.87
C PRO A 72 1.29 7.19 -26.20
N ASP A 73 0.00 6.84 -26.34
CA ASP A 73 -1.10 7.66 -25.83
C ASP A 73 -1.26 7.64 -24.30
N ILE A 74 -0.80 6.58 -23.63
CA ILE A 74 -0.84 6.46 -22.17
C ILE A 74 0.47 6.89 -21.50
N GLN A 75 1.56 7.05 -22.26
CA GLN A 75 2.87 7.41 -21.70
C GLN A 75 2.79 8.71 -20.89
N LYS A 76 2.05 9.70 -21.39
CA LYS A 76 1.83 10.99 -20.70
C LYS A 76 0.94 10.89 -19.46
N LEU A 77 0.29 9.76 -19.23
CA LEU A 77 -0.50 9.49 -18.03
C LEU A 77 0.35 8.88 -16.90
N ASN A 78 1.59 8.48 -17.19
CA ASN A 78 2.55 7.99 -16.20
C ASN A 78 3.42 9.14 -15.69
N ARG A 79 3.48 9.31 -14.36
CA ARG A 79 4.38 10.28 -13.73
C ARG A 79 5.85 9.89 -13.92
N TYR A 80 6.12 8.60 -13.91
CA TYR A 80 7.43 8.02 -14.13
C TYR A 80 7.35 6.94 -15.21
N ASN A 81 8.10 7.10 -16.29
CA ASN A 81 8.06 6.19 -17.45
C ASN A 81 8.54 4.77 -17.14
N ASN A 82 9.26 4.58 -16.03
CA ASN A 82 9.78 3.29 -15.60
C ASN A 82 8.94 2.65 -14.48
N ILE A 83 7.86 3.28 -14.04
CA ILE A 83 6.95 2.73 -13.03
C ILE A 83 5.64 2.40 -13.73
N ILE A 84 5.52 1.16 -14.21
CA ILE A 84 4.39 0.69 -15.00
C ILE A 84 3.58 -0.33 -14.18
N PRO A 85 2.24 -0.30 -14.21
CA PRO A 85 1.41 -1.27 -13.50
C PRO A 85 1.52 -2.68 -14.12
N PHE A 86 1.34 -3.74 -13.33
CA PHE A 86 1.18 -5.10 -13.86
C PHE A 86 -0.17 -5.28 -14.57
N LYS A 87 -0.20 -6.06 -15.67
CA LYS A 87 -1.43 -6.33 -16.44
C LYS A 87 -2.51 -7.03 -15.62
N HIS A 88 -2.14 -7.99 -14.77
CA HIS A 88 -3.10 -8.85 -14.07
C HIS A 88 -3.82 -8.15 -12.90
N SER A 89 -3.24 -7.07 -12.37
CA SER A 89 -3.75 -6.35 -11.19
C SER A 89 -4.07 -4.88 -11.47
N ILE A 90 -3.91 -4.40 -12.71
CA ILE A 90 -4.19 -3.01 -13.07
C ILE A 90 -5.64 -2.65 -12.79
N VAL A 91 -5.87 -1.43 -12.30
CA VAL A 91 -7.20 -0.86 -12.22
C VAL A 91 -7.59 -0.33 -13.60
N LYS A 92 -8.63 -0.91 -14.21
CA LYS A 92 -9.19 -0.45 -15.49
C LYS A 92 -10.37 0.48 -15.25
N LEU A 93 -10.37 1.65 -15.89
CA LEU A 93 -11.51 2.58 -15.86
C LEU A 93 -12.53 2.19 -16.93
N ARG A 94 -13.81 2.20 -16.58
CA ARG A 94 -14.91 1.91 -17.50
C ARG A 94 -15.11 3.08 -18.47
N SER A 95 -15.09 2.88 -19.78
CA SER A 95 -15.50 3.89 -20.78
C SER A 95 -16.71 3.39 -21.58
N GLU A 96 -17.36 4.30 -22.30
CA GLU A 96 -18.33 3.92 -23.33
C GLU A 96 -17.56 3.51 -24.60
N GLY A 97 -18.02 2.48 -25.32
CA GLY A 97 -17.36 1.98 -26.53
C GLY A 97 -16.31 0.88 -26.29
N ASP A 98 -15.51 0.58 -27.32
CA ASP A 98 -14.46 -0.46 -27.26
C ASP A 98 -13.28 0.00 -26.37
N GLU A 99 -12.79 -0.88 -25.49
CA GLU A 99 -11.65 -0.61 -24.59
C GLU A 99 -10.35 -0.38 -25.37
N GLU A 100 -10.14 -1.08 -26.49
CA GLU A 100 -8.92 -0.95 -27.29
C GLU A 100 -8.88 0.40 -28.02
N GLU A 101 -10.03 0.88 -28.50
CA GLU A 101 -10.17 2.18 -29.14
C GLU A 101 -10.06 3.34 -28.12
N ASN A 102 -10.47 3.11 -26.87
CA ASN A 102 -10.50 4.11 -25.80
C ASN A 102 -9.44 3.87 -24.70
N LEU A 103 -8.31 3.24 -25.05
CA LEU A 103 -7.22 2.93 -24.11
C LEU A 103 -6.79 4.17 -23.29
N LYS A 104 -6.77 5.33 -23.97
CA LYS A 104 -6.83 6.70 -23.41
C LYS A 104 -7.53 6.74 -22.05
N GLU A 105 -8.83 6.57 -22.12
CA GLU A 105 -9.81 6.82 -21.07
C GLU A 105 -9.93 5.68 -20.06
N CYS A 106 -9.57 4.46 -20.48
CA CYS A 106 -9.57 3.27 -19.65
C CYS A 106 -8.34 3.14 -18.75
N TYR A 107 -7.26 3.88 -19.04
CA TYR A 107 -5.99 3.72 -18.36
C TYR A 107 -5.85 4.58 -17.09
N ILE A 108 -5.32 3.99 -16.02
CA ILE A 108 -4.74 4.69 -14.88
C ILE A 108 -3.55 3.89 -14.34
N ASN A 109 -2.49 4.58 -13.91
CA ASN A 109 -1.32 3.93 -13.29
C ASN A 109 -1.62 3.55 -11.84
N ALA A 110 -2.40 2.48 -11.68
CA ALA A 110 -2.83 1.96 -10.39
C ALA A 110 -2.96 0.45 -10.45
N ASN A 111 -2.69 -0.22 -9.33
CA ASN A 111 -2.91 -1.65 -9.18
C ASN A 111 -3.78 -1.91 -7.95
N PHE A 112 -4.68 -2.88 -8.06
CA PHE A 112 -5.33 -3.50 -6.92
C PHE A 112 -4.32 -4.28 -6.09
N ILE A 113 -4.49 -4.19 -4.78
CA ILE A 113 -3.72 -4.93 -3.79
C ILE A 113 -4.70 -5.67 -2.87
N ASN A 114 -4.42 -6.95 -2.65
CA ASN A 114 -5.16 -7.84 -1.76
C ASN A 114 -4.69 -7.66 -0.31
N LEU A 115 -5.60 -7.93 0.64
CA LEU A 115 -5.25 -7.98 2.06
C LEU A 115 -4.64 -9.32 2.44
N ILE A 116 -3.84 -9.29 3.51
CA ILE A 116 -3.19 -10.48 4.05
C ILE A 116 -4.17 -11.58 4.51
N ASN A 117 -5.42 -11.21 4.81
CA ASN A 117 -6.50 -12.12 5.22
C ASN A 117 -7.29 -12.71 4.04
N GLY A 118 -6.81 -12.53 2.80
CA GLY A 118 -7.40 -13.10 1.59
C GLY A 118 -8.50 -12.26 0.95
N LYS A 119 -8.90 -11.12 1.53
CA LYS A 119 -9.84 -10.21 0.87
C LYS A 119 -9.18 -9.54 -0.33
N GLU A 120 -9.73 -9.76 -1.52
CA GLU A 120 -9.18 -9.26 -2.78
C GLU A 120 -9.56 -7.80 -3.05
N ARG A 121 -8.66 -7.07 -3.74
CA ARG A 121 -8.92 -5.72 -4.30
C ARG A 121 -9.43 -4.68 -3.29
N MET A 122 -9.06 -4.83 -2.02
CA MET A 122 -9.47 -3.90 -0.95
C MET A 122 -8.64 -2.62 -0.93
N ILE A 123 -7.42 -2.68 -1.47
CA ILE A 123 -6.49 -1.57 -1.55
C ILE A 123 -6.23 -1.25 -3.01
N VAL A 124 -6.02 0.04 -3.32
CA VAL A 124 -5.41 0.46 -4.58
C VAL A 124 -4.13 1.22 -4.28
N ALA A 125 -3.03 0.84 -4.92
CA ALA A 125 -1.78 1.58 -4.91
C ALA A 125 -1.62 2.30 -6.27
N THR A 126 -1.45 3.63 -6.23
CA THR A 126 -1.39 4.47 -7.44
C THR A 126 -0.29 5.54 -7.32
N GLN A 127 0.12 6.09 -8.45
CA GLN A 127 0.98 7.28 -8.47
C GLN A 127 0.24 8.53 -7.93
N GLY A 128 1.01 9.56 -7.55
CA GLY A 128 0.48 10.89 -7.29
C GLY A 128 -0.12 11.49 -8.57
N PRO A 129 -1.41 11.90 -8.57
CA PRO A 129 -2.07 12.36 -9.79
C PRO A 129 -1.33 13.51 -10.49
N LEU A 130 -1.31 13.44 -11.82
CA LEU A 130 -0.96 14.53 -12.74
C LEU A 130 -2.23 15.32 -13.08
N ILE A 131 -2.07 16.59 -13.50
CA ILE A 131 -3.21 17.45 -13.91
C ILE A 131 -4.11 16.73 -14.92
N GLN A 132 -3.53 16.16 -15.98
CA GLN A 132 -4.26 15.44 -17.02
C GLN A 132 -4.91 14.12 -16.54
N THR A 133 -4.57 13.63 -15.35
CA THR A 133 -5.11 12.39 -14.77
C THR A 133 -6.09 12.62 -13.63
N PHE A 134 -6.47 13.86 -13.31
CA PHE A 134 -7.45 14.13 -12.25
C PHE A 134 -8.79 13.46 -12.49
N GLY A 135 -9.30 13.53 -13.72
CA GLY A 135 -10.52 12.81 -14.13
C GLY A 135 -10.40 11.30 -13.94
N HIS A 136 -9.26 10.72 -14.33
CA HIS A 136 -8.99 9.29 -14.18
C HIS A 136 -8.96 8.88 -12.71
N PHE A 137 -8.29 9.67 -11.87
CA PHE A 137 -8.17 9.41 -10.45
C PHE A 137 -9.53 9.46 -9.75
N TRP A 138 -10.33 10.51 -9.96
CA TRP A 138 -11.64 10.59 -9.33
C TRP A 138 -12.64 9.57 -9.88
N LYS A 139 -12.55 9.24 -11.17
CA LYS A 139 -13.32 8.14 -11.77
C LYS A 139 -12.98 6.81 -11.11
N MET A 140 -11.70 6.53 -10.85
CA MET A 140 -11.26 5.35 -10.10
C MET A 140 -11.86 5.32 -8.69
N ILE A 141 -11.82 6.44 -7.96
CA ILE A 141 -12.34 6.54 -6.60
C ILE A 141 -13.85 6.21 -6.56
N VAL A 142 -14.63 6.77 -7.48
CA VAL A 142 -16.07 6.55 -7.54
C VAL A 142 -16.41 5.14 -8.03
N GLN A 143 -15.80 4.72 -9.15
CA GLN A 143 -16.04 3.40 -9.76
C GLN A 143 -15.76 2.26 -8.78
N GLU A 144 -14.63 2.34 -8.05
CA GLU A 144 -14.22 1.27 -7.16
C GLU A 144 -14.77 1.40 -5.74
N ASN A 145 -15.58 2.43 -5.49
CA ASN A 145 -16.18 2.76 -4.20
C ASN A 145 -15.14 2.91 -3.08
N MET A 146 -14.13 3.74 -3.34
CA MET A 146 -13.06 4.01 -2.39
C MET A 146 -13.55 4.99 -1.31
N SER A 147 -13.31 4.64 -0.05
CA SER A 147 -13.79 5.43 1.10
C SER A 147 -12.73 6.37 1.68
N MET A 148 -11.46 6.02 1.49
CA MET A 148 -10.32 6.73 2.06
C MET A 148 -9.18 6.84 1.05
N ILE A 149 -8.50 7.98 1.05
CA ILE A 149 -7.27 8.24 0.30
C ILE A 149 -6.15 8.55 1.29
N VAL A 150 -5.06 7.79 1.23
CA VAL A 150 -3.86 7.98 2.04
C VAL A 150 -2.76 8.55 1.14
N MET A 151 -2.40 9.81 1.37
CA MET A 151 -1.39 10.55 0.63
C MET A 151 -0.12 10.70 1.47
N LEU A 152 0.99 10.12 1.02
CA LEU A 152 2.25 10.04 1.79
C LEU A 152 3.35 10.96 1.24
N CYS A 153 2.99 12.09 0.63
CA CYS A 153 3.95 13.03 0.08
C CYS A 153 3.45 14.47 0.16
N ASN A 154 4.39 15.40 0.07
CA ASN A 154 4.09 16.79 -0.23
C ASN A 154 3.84 16.97 -1.73
N LEU A 155 3.20 18.07 -2.14
CA LEU A 155 3.05 18.39 -3.57
C LEU A 155 4.42 18.61 -4.24
N ARG A 156 5.37 19.20 -3.51
CA ARG A 156 6.75 19.42 -3.94
C ARG A 156 7.72 19.01 -2.84
N GLU A 157 8.79 18.30 -3.21
CA GLU A 157 9.88 17.89 -2.32
C GLU A 157 11.20 18.12 -3.06
N ASN A 158 12.20 18.74 -2.39
CA ASN A 158 13.49 19.08 -3.01
C ASN A 158 13.34 19.80 -4.37
N GLN A 159 12.41 20.76 -4.45
CA GLN A 159 12.04 21.53 -5.65
C GLN A 159 11.41 20.72 -6.80
N ARG A 160 11.23 19.41 -6.65
CA ARG A 160 10.60 18.53 -7.64
C ARG A 160 9.11 18.34 -7.33
N ALA A 161 8.28 18.38 -8.37
CA ALA A 161 6.85 18.10 -8.24
C ALA A 161 6.63 16.59 -8.01
N GLN A 162 6.05 16.24 -6.87
CA GLN A 162 5.81 14.86 -6.44
C GLN A 162 4.35 14.47 -6.67
N CYS A 163 3.41 15.40 -6.48
CA CYS A 163 1.98 15.23 -6.69
C CYS A 163 1.34 16.56 -7.04
N GLU A 164 0.24 16.55 -7.78
CA GLU A 164 -0.58 17.74 -8.00
C GLU A 164 -1.79 17.74 -7.05
N GLN A 165 -2.34 18.92 -6.78
CA GLN A 165 -3.48 19.07 -5.88
C GLN A 165 -4.78 18.70 -6.60
N TYR A 166 -5.22 17.46 -6.43
CA TYR A 166 -6.43 16.92 -7.08
C TYR A 166 -7.72 17.18 -6.27
N TRP A 167 -7.70 18.12 -5.32
CA TRP A 167 -8.85 18.48 -4.47
C TRP A 167 -9.00 20.01 -4.38
N PRO A 168 -10.19 20.53 -4.00
CA PRO A 168 -10.43 21.97 -3.86
C PRO A 168 -9.46 22.63 -2.88
N ARG A 169 -9.09 23.90 -3.13
CA ARG A 169 -8.06 24.56 -2.34
C ARG A 169 -8.58 25.03 -0.99
N ASN A 170 -9.81 25.56 -0.97
CA ASN A 170 -10.41 26.09 0.24
C ASN A 170 -11.66 25.30 0.63
N VAL A 171 -11.91 25.22 1.94
CA VAL A 171 -13.15 24.62 2.47
C VAL A 171 -14.35 25.39 1.92
N GLY A 172 -15.38 24.67 1.47
CA GLY A 172 -16.53 25.26 0.80
C GLY A 172 -16.39 25.40 -0.73
N GLU A 173 -15.24 25.07 -1.30
CA GLU A 173 -15.05 25.07 -2.76
C GLU A 173 -15.36 23.70 -3.37
N THR A 174 -15.75 23.74 -4.65
CA THR A 174 -15.96 22.57 -5.50
C THR A 174 -14.96 22.55 -6.64
N MET A 175 -14.35 21.39 -6.87
CA MET A 175 -13.56 21.08 -8.06
C MET A 175 -14.38 20.15 -8.96
N ILE A 176 -14.35 20.38 -10.28
CA ILE A 176 -15.07 19.55 -11.26
C ILE A 176 -14.04 18.79 -12.09
N CYS A 177 -14.18 17.46 -12.14
CA CYS A 177 -13.35 16.56 -12.92
C CYS A 177 -14.26 15.70 -13.81
N GLY A 178 -14.48 16.12 -15.06
CA GLY A 178 -15.48 15.47 -15.93
C GLY A 178 -16.90 15.67 -15.39
N ASN A 179 -17.64 14.57 -15.20
CA ASN A 179 -18.97 14.56 -14.57
C ASN A 179 -18.95 14.41 -13.04
N ILE A 180 -17.77 14.44 -12.41
CA ILE A 180 -17.60 14.27 -10.97
C ILE A 180 -17.36 15.63 -10.31
N GLN A 181 -18.15 15.94 -9.29
CA GLN A 181 -18.00 17.12 -8.45
C GLN A 181 -17.37 16.72 -7.11
N ILE A 182 -16.33 17.44 -6.69
CA ILE A 182 -15.59 17.20 -5.45
C ILE A 182 -15.69 18.46 -4.61
N TYR A 183 -16.48 18.41 -3.54
CA TYR A 183 -16.68 19.51 -2.61
C TYR A 183 -15.89 19.27 -1.32
N LEU A 184 -15.08 20.25 -0.91
CA LEU A 184 -14.30 20.16 0.33
C LEU A 184 -15.15 20.59 1.53
N GLN A 185 -15.61 19.62 2.32
CA GLN A 185 -16.48 19.86 3.47
C GLN A 185 -15.72 20.38 4.68
N SER A 186 -14.59 19.75 5.01
CA SER A 186 -13.74 20.16 6.12
C SER A 186 -12.28 19.82 5.85
N GLN A 187 -11.39 20.58 6.50
CA GLN A 187 -9.96 20.31 6.56
C GLN A 187 -9.49 20.54 8.01
N GLU A 188 -8.85 19.55 8.58
CA GLU A 188 -8.38 19.52 9.96
C GLU A 188 -6.88 19.19 9.97
N ASP A 189 -6.10 19.96 10.73
CA ASP A 189 -4.72 19.61 11.08
C ASP A 189 -4.77 18.75 12.35
N LEU A 190 -4.35 17.50 12.23
CA LEU A 190 -4.33 16.54 13.34
C LEU A 190 -3.00 16.59 14.11
N GLY A 191 -2.10 17.53 13.78
CA GLY A 191 -0.74 17.57 14.30
C GLY A 191 0.17 16.58 13.59
N ASN A 192 1.46 16.60 13.95
CA ASN A 192 2.48 15.67 13.42
C ASN A 192 2.53 15.58 11.88
N ASN A 193 2.26 16.71 11.21
CA ASN A 193 2.20 16.82 9.75
C ASN A 193 1.08 15.97 9.11
N ILE A 194 0.01 15.66 9.85
CA ILE A 194 -1.17 14.96 9.32
C ILE A 194 -2.28 15.97 9.06
N THR A 195 -2.73 16.04 7.82
CA THR A 195 -3.95 16.77 7.43
C THR A 195 -5.04 15.79 7.05
N LYS A 196 -6.22 15.95 7.66
CA LYS A 196 -7.43 15.22 7.31
C LYS A 196 -8.37 16.12 6.53
N ARG A 197 -8.92 15.61 5.43
CA ARG A 197 -9.95 16.28 4.63
C ARG A 197 -11.16 15.38 4.47
N VAL A 198 -12.35 15.96 4.58
CA VAL A 198 -13.61 15.28 4.25
C VAL A 198 -14.12 15.85 2.94
N LEU A 199 -14.19 15.00 1.92
CA LEU A 199 -14.55 15.36 0.56
C LEU A 199 -15.91 14.74 0.25
N LYS A 200 -16.88 15.58 -0.13
CA LYS A 200 -18.16 15.11 -0.67
C LYS A 200 -18.00 14.97 -2.18
N VAL A 201 -18.16 13.75 -2.68
CA VAL A 201 -18.02 13.42 -4.09
C VAL A 201 -19.39 13.11 -4.65
N THR A 202 -19.77 13.81 -5.72
CA THR A 202 -21.05 13.64 -6.40
C THR A 202 -20.84 13.27 -7.86
N GLN A 203 -21.47 12.19 -8.32
CA GLN A 203 -21.52 11.79 -9.73
C GLN A 203 -22.95 11.33 -10.05
N GLU A 204 -23.57 11.92 -11.08
CA GLU A 204 -24.91 11.50 -11.57
C GLU A 204 -26.01 11.46 -10.48
N GLY A 205 -25.92 12.34 -9.48
CA GLY A 205 -26.86 12.41 -8.37
C GLY A 205 -26.55 11.47 -7.20
N GLU A 206 -25.60 10.55 -7.34
CA GLU A 206 -25.07 9.78 -6.22
C GLU A 206 -24.05 10.60 -5.43
N GLU A 207 -24.19 10.64 -4.12
CA GLU A 207 -23.29 11.36 -3.21
C GLU A 207 -22.59 10.39 -2.26
N ARG A 208 -21.30 10.62 -2.02
CA ARG A 208 -20.52 9.86 -1.03
C ARG A 208 -19.46 10.73 -0.38
N ASN A 209 -19.11 10.40 0.85
CA ASN A 209 -18.01 11.04 1.55
C ASN A 209 -16.73 10.20 1.40
N VAL A 210 -15.65 10.85 0.98
CA VAL A 210 -14.30 10.28 0.89
C VAL A 210 -13.40 11.03 1.85
N ILE A 211 -12.71 10.29 2.72
CA ILE A 211 -11.75 10.86 3.67
C ILE A 211 -10.36 10.87 3.01
N GLN A 212 -9.71 12.01 2.91
CA GLN A 212 -8.31 12.07 2.53
C GLN A 212 -7.46 12.31 3.78
N ILE A 213 -6.50 11.44 4.05
CA ILE A 213 -5.45 11.63 5.05
C ILE A 213 -4.15 11.87 4.32
N GLN A 214 -3.58 13.06 4.50
CA GLN A 214 -2.26 13.41 3.98
C GLN A 214 -1.27 13.45 5.14
N TRP A 215 -0.22 12.64 5.06
CA TRP A 215 0.91 12.75 5.96
C TRP A 215 2.13 13.29 5.21
N SER A 216 2.55 14.51 5.56
CA SER A 216 3.67 15.22 4.94
C SER A 216 4.99 15.09 5.70
N GLY A 217 5.01 14.36 6.83
CA GLY A 217 6.20 14.14 7.66
C GLY A 217 7.17 13.09 7.14
N TRP A 218 6.78 12.28 6.15
CA TRP A 218 7.65 11.24 5.60
C TRP A 218 8.66 11.81 4.59
N PRO A 219 9.98 11.77 4.86
CA PRO A 219 10.99 12.34 3.97
C PRO A 219 11.06 11.60 2.62
N ASP A 220 11.34 12.33 1.53
CA ASP A 220 11.56 11.73 0.22
C ASP A 220 12.82 10.85 0.22
N GLN A 221 12.73 9.67 -0.39
CA GLN A 221 13.80 8.64 -0.44
C GLN A 221 14.33 8.17 0.93
N GLY A 222 13.66 8.50 2.02
CA GLY A 222 14.05 8.13 3.38
C GLY A 222 13.01 7.26 4.07
N VAL A 223 13.17 7.14 5.39
CA VAL A 223 12.24 6.49 6.30
C VAL A 223 11.84 7.45 7.40
N PRO A 224 10.67 7.25 8.03
CA PRO A 224 10.28 8.05 9.18
C PRO A 224 11.29 7.92 10.33
N SER A 225 11.34 8.95 11.16
CA SER A 225 12.18 8.95 12.36
C SER A 225 11.61 7.99 13.42
N PRO A 226 12.42 7.53 14.39
CA PRO A 226 11.91 6.74 15.52
C PRO A 226 10.81 7.47 16.30
N SER A 227 10.87 8.81 16.40
CA SER A 227 9.81 9.60 17.05
C SER A 227 8.46 9.60 16.31
N ASP A 228 8.41 9.12 15.06
CA ASP A 228 7.18 9.03 14.28
C ASP A 228 6.40 7.72 14.54
N PHE A 229 6.85 6.85 15.45
CA PHE A 229 6.21 5.57 15.72
C PHE A 229 4.71 5.72 16.06
N ASP A 230 4.38 6.60 17.01
CA ASP A 230 2.98 6.83 17.42
C ASP A 230 2.14 7.41 16.28
N VAL A 231 2.71 8.32 15.49
CA VAL A 231 2.05 8.96 14.34
C VAL A 231 1.65 7.92 13.30
N ILE A 232 2.57 7.00 12.97
CA ILE A 232 2.31 5.93 12.01
C ILE A 232 1.35 4.90 12.59
N LYS A 233 1.47 4.58 13.87
CA LYS A 233 0.53 3.68 14.55
C LYS A 233 -0.90 4.22 14.49
N GLU A 234 -1.10 5.51 14.75
CA GLU A 234 -2.41 6.16 14.63
C GLU A 234 -2.92 6.15 13.18
N LEU A 235 -2.06 6.45 12.21
CA LEU A 235 -2.39 6.37 10.79
C LEU A 235 -2.82 4.94 10.39
N LEU A 236 -2.05 3.92 10.81
CA LEU A 236 -2.36 2.52 10.57
C LEU A 236 -3.67 2.11 11.26
N ASN A 237 -3.97 2.62 12.46
CA ASN A 237 -5.24 2.36 13.12
C ASN A 237 -6.42 2.87 12.29
N MET A 238 -6.38 4.12 11.82
CA MET A 238 -7.43 4.70 10.97
C MET A 238 -7.64 3.91 9.67
N ILE A 239 -6.54 3.47 9.05
CA ILE A 239 -6.57 2.66 7.83
C ILE A 239 -7.20 1.28 8.09
N ILE A 240 -6.73 0.60 9.13
CA ILE A 240 -7.15 -0.77 9.45
C ILE A 240 -8.63 -0.79 9.85
N GLU A 241 -9.10 0.20 10.60
CA GLU A 241 -10.52 0.35 10.93
C GLU A 241 -11.40 0.32 9.67
N LYS A 242 -10.99 1.03 8.60
CA LYS A 242 -11.70 1.00 7.31
C LYS A 242 -11.65 -0.36 6.64
N LEU A 243 -10.46 -0.94 6.54
CA LEU A 243 -10.26 -2.22 5.86
C LEU A 243 -11.00 -3.38 6.55
N LEU A 244 -11.09 -3.38 7.88
CA LEU A 244 -11.77 -4.44 8.63
C LEU A 244 -13.29 -4.40 8.47
N VAL A 245 -13.89 -3.24 8.17
CA VAL A 245 -15.32 -3.10 7.84
C VAL A 245 -15.59 -3.04 6.33
N ASP A 246 -14.70 -3.64 5.53
CA ASP A 246 -14.84 -3.77 4.08
C ASP A 246 -14.92 -2.45 3.30
N GLN A 247 -14.38 -1.38 3.87
CA GLN A 247 -14.24 -0.11 3.18
C GLN A 247 -12.86 -0.04 2.49
N LYS A 248 -12.87 0.15 1.16
CA LYS A 248 -11.64 0.18 0.36
C LYS A 248 -10.84 1.47 0.55
N VAL A 249 -9.52 1.37 0.43
CA VAL A 249 -8.56 2.45 0.66
C VAL A 249 -7.60 2.60 -0.51
N VAL A 250 -7.40 3.84 -0.97
CA VAL A 250 -6.35 4.17 -1.96
C VAL A 250 -5.13 4.70 -1.24
N PHE A 251 -3.95 4.24 -1.64
CA PHE A 251 -2.68 4.75 -1.17
C PHE A 251 -1.89 5.32 -2.35
N HIS A 252 -1.28 6.48 -2.13
CA HIS A 252 -0.29 7.01 -3.06
C HIS A 252 0.78 7.83 -2.35
N CYS A 253 1.88 8.01 -3.06
CA CYS A 253 2.89 9.02 -2.77
C CYS A 253 3.14 9.79 -4.06
N SER A 254 4.38 9.79 -4.57
CA SER A 254 4.67 10.22 -5.93
C SER A 254 4.63 9.07 -6.95
N ALA A 255 5.52 8.09 -6.85
CA ALA A 255 5.50 6.92 -7.74
C ALA A 255 4.42 5.89 -7.35
N GLY A 256 3.95 5.92 -6.10
CA GLY A 256 3.03 4.92 -5.58
C GLY A 256 3.71 3.58 -5.26
N VAL A 257 5.00 3.60 -4.90
CA VAL A 257 5.83 2.38 -4.81
C VAL A 257 6.58 2.27 -3.48
N GLY A 258 7.50 3.20 -3.17
CA GLY A 258 8.34 3.15 -1.95
C GLY A 258 7.52 3.34 -0.67
N ARG A 259 7.25 4.60 -0.29
CA ARG A 259 6.43 4.98 0.89
C ARG A 259 5.08 4.24 0.93
N THR A 260 4.42 4.17 -0.23
CA THR A 260 3.16 3.45 -0.42
C THR A 260 3.28 1.97 -0.08
N GLY A 261 4.29 1.27 -0.62
CA GLY A 261 4.52 -0.14 -0.32
C GLY A 261 4.92 -0.37 1.14
N THR A 262 5.71 0.52 1.72
CA THR A 262 6.08 0.43 3.14
C THR A 262 4.85 0.50 4.03
N LEU A 263 3.97 1.49 3.83
CA LEU A 263 2.78 1.64 4.67
C LEU A 263 1.74 0.54 4.45
N ILE A 264 1.58 0.05 3.21
CA ILE A 264 0.70 -1.10 2.93
C ILE A 264 1.26 -2.37 3.60
N ALA A 265 2.58 -2.61 3.54
CA ALA A 265 3.20 -3.74 4.24
C ALA A 265 2.94 -3.66 5.74
N LEU A 266 3.15 -2.49 6.34
CA LEU A 266 2.85 -2.24 7.76
C LEU A 266 1.37 -2.44 8.08
N SER A 267 0.46 -2.01 7.21
CA SER A 267 -0.99 -2.23 7.40
C SER A 267 -1.33 -3.71 7.46
N ASN A 268 -0.81 -4.51 6.51
CA ASN A 268 -1.00 -5.97 6.50
C ASN A 268 -0.38 -6.64 7.73
N LEU A 269 0.84 -6.26 8.10
CA LEU A 269 1.53 -6.78 9.30
C LEU A 269 0.77 -6.44 10.59
N MET A 270 0.25 -5.22 10.72
CA MET A 270 -0.51 -4.79 11.88
C MET A 270 -1.90 -5.45 11.96
N ILE A 271 -2.56 -5.73 10.83
CA ILE A 271 -3.78 -6.55 10.80
C ILE A 271 -3.50 -7.93 11.39
N LEU A 272 -2.41 -8.56 10.95
CA LEU A 272 -2.00 -9.88 11.43
C LEU A 272 -1.63 -9.86 12.91
N LEU A 273 -0.82 -8.88 13.32
CA LEU A 273 -0.38 -8.73 14.70
C LEU A 273 -1.54 -8.47 15.68
N LYS A 274 -2.50 -7.62 15.28
CA LYS A 274 -3.74 -7.40 16.05
C LYS A 274 -4.58 -8.67 16.15
N ALA A 275 -4.68 -9.45 15.07
CA ALA A 275 -5.41 -10.71 15.09
C ALA A 275 -4.73 -11.74 16.03
N TYR A 276 -3.40 -11.81 16.04
CA TYR A 276 -2.65 -12.62 17.01
C TYR A 276 -2.93 -12.15 18.44
N LYS A 277 -2.85 -10.85 18.72
CA LYS A 277 -3.14 -10.31 20.06
C LYS A 277 -4.57 -10.63 20.51
N GLN A 278 -5.55 -10.50 19.62
CA GLN A 278 -6.94 -10.85 19.90
C GLN A 278 -7.13 -12.35 20.21
N TYR A 279 -6.43 -13.23 19.50
CA TYR A 279 -6.54 -14.68 19.70
C TYR A 279 -5.83 -15.17 20.98
N ILE A 280 -4.64 -14.64 21.23
CA ILE A 280 -3.84 -14.94 22.43
C ILE A 280 -4.57 -14.40 23.66
N GLY A 281 -5.07 -13.16 23.60
CA GLY A 281 -5.68 -12.47 24.74
C GLY A 281 -4.63 -12.17 25.81
N ASP A 282 -4.95 -12.53 27.05
CA ASP A 282 -4.05 -12.45 28.21
C ASP A 282 -3.35 -13.79 28.51
N ASP A 283 -3.68 -14.84 27.75
CA ASP A 283 -3.11 -16.18 27.91
C ASP A 283 -1.82 -16.33 27.07
N TYR A 284 -0.74 -15.76 27.58
CA TYR A 284 0.57 -15.79 26.92
C TYR A 284 1.16 -17.21 26.80
N GLN A 285 0.67 -18.20 27.55
CA GLN A 285 1.12 -19.58 27.41
C GLN A 285 0.83 -20.13 26.00
N LYS A 286 -0.28 -19.70 25.36
CA LYS A 286 -0.57 -20.07 23.97
C LYS A 286 0.54 -19.69 23.00
N LEU A 287 1.21 -18.57 23.24
CA LEU A 287 2.32 -18.10 22.41
C LEU A 287 3.58 -18.94 22.65
N GLU A 288 3.87 -19.28 23.92
CA GLU A 288 5.03 -20.09 24.30
C GLU A 288 4.89 -21.57 23.87
N GLU A 289 3.69 -22.14 23.95
CA GLU A 289 3.41 -23.52 23.55
C GLU A 289 3.45 -23.72 22.04
N ASN A 290 3.05 -22.70 21.27
CA ASN A 290 2.91 -22.78 19.82
C ASN A 290 3.51 -21.56 19.08
N PRO A 291 4.80 -21.23 19.27
CA PRO A 291 5.42 -20.02 18.72
C PRO A 291 5.42 -19.99 17.19
N GLU A 292 5.38 -21.18 16.58
CA GLU A 292 5.34 -21.38 15.13
C GLU A 292 4.02 -20.92 14.50
N LEU A 293 2.92 -20.81 15.27
CA LEU A 293 1.63 -20.32 14.76
C LEU A 293 1.56 -18.78 14.67
N TYR A 294 2.47 -18.08 15.35
CA TYR A 294 2.44 -16.62 15.49
C TYR A 294 3.68 -15.99 14.86
N ARG A 295 3.88 -16.27 13.56
CA ARG A 295 5.01 -15.76 12.80
C ARG A 295 4.62 -14.57 11.93
N LEU A 296 5.57 -13.67 11.72
CA LEU A 296 5.46 -12.54 10.79
C LEU A 296 6.53 -12.68 9.72
N SER A 297 6.12 -12.74 8.45
CA SER A 297 7.04 -12.71 7.32
C SER A 297 7.01 -11.34 6.65
N ILE A 298 7.97 -10.49 7.00
CA ILE A 298 8.15 -9.20 6.33
C ILE A 298 8.62 -9.44 4.90
N PHE A 299 9.55 -10.37 4.69
CA PHE A 299 10.02 -10.78 3.37
C PHE A 299 8.86 -11.22 2.46
N GLY A 300 8.04 -12.18 2.92
CA GLY A 300 6.92 -12.70 2.13
C GLY A 300 5.85 -11.66 1.84
N ILE A 301 5.54 -10.77 2.79
CA ILE A 301 4.59 -9.67 2.56
C ILE A 301 5.14 -8.70 1.50
N VAL A 302 6.40 -8.28 1.59
CA VAL A 302 6.98 -7.36 0.61
C VAL A 302 7.11 -8.03 -0.77
N ARG A 303 7.49 -9.30 -0.82
CA ARG A 303 7.51 -10.12 -2.05
C ARG A 303 6.13 -10.11 -2.71
N ARG A 304 5.07 -10.47 -1.98
CA ARG A 304 3.69 -10.50 -2.48
C ARG A 304 3.18 -9.12 -2.93
N LEU A 305 3.57 -8.04 -2.26
CA LEU A 305 3.27 -6.69 -2.72
C LEU A 305 3.94 -6.38 -4.06
N ARG A 306 5.19 -6.83 -4.25
CA ARG A 306 5.95 -6.69 -5.49
C ARG A 306 5.42 -7.56 -6.63
N GLU A 307 4.67 -8.62 -6.35
CA GLU A 307 3.93 -9.39 -7.35
C GLU A 307 2.69 -8.63 -7.86
N GLN A 308 2.06 -7.80 -7.01
CA GLN A 308 0.82 -7.10 -7.35
C GLN A 308 1.05 -5.67 -7.88
N ARG A 309 2.09 -4.98 -7.41
CA ARG A 309 2.55 -3.70 -7.96
C ARG A 309 4.07 -3.67 -8.00
N TRP A 310 4.60 -3.37 -9.17
CA TRP A 310 6.03 -3.46 -9.43
C TRP A 310 6.85 -2.57 -8.49
N GLY A 311 7.93 -3.13 -7.93
CA GLY A 311 8.96 -2.41 -7.18
C GLY A 311 8.56 -1.95 -5.76
N MET A 312 7.40 -2.36 -5.24
CA MET A 312 6.89 -1.96 -3.91
C MET A 312 7.94 -2.12 -2.80
N VAL A 313 8.04 -1.12 -1.92
CA VAL A 313 9.18 -0.94 -1.00
C VAL A 313 10.48 -0.80 -1.80
N HIS A 314 10.90 0.44 -2.04
CA HIS A 314 11.87 0.74 -3.10
C HIS A 314 13.33 0.66 -2.66
N THR A 315 13.60 0.87 -1.37
CA THR A 315 14.97 0.90 -0.83
C THR A 315 15.16 -0.08 0.32
N SER A 316 16.41 -0.47 0.61
CA SER A 316 16.71 -1.37 1.73
C SER A 316 16.51 -0.71 3.09
N GLU A 317 16.60 0.62 3.17
CA GLU A 317 16.26 1.38 4.37
C GLU A 317 14.76 1.26 4.67
N GLN A 318 13.90 1.40 3.64
CA GLN A 318 12.46 1.21 3.78
C GLN A 318 12.11 -0.22 4.20
N TYR A 319 12.79 -1.21 3.64
CA TYR A 319 12.63 -2.60 4.03
C TYR A 319 13.04 -2.84 5.50
N SER A 320 14.22 -2.35 5.88
CA SER A 320 14.73 -2.44 7.25
C SER A 320 13.83 -1.71 8.25
N TYR A 321 13.22 -0.60 7.83
CA TYR A 321 12.29 0.16 8.65
C TYR A 321 11.04 -0.64 9.02
N ILE A 322 10.52 -1.47 8.10
CA ILE A 322 9.36 -2.34 8.39
C ILE A 322 9.67 -3.28 9.55
N TYR A 323 10.84 -3.92 9.55
CA TYR A 323 11.27 -4.77 10.66
C TYR A 323 11.38 -4.01 11.98
N LYS A 324 12.01 -2.83 11.97
CA LYS A 324 12.19 -2.00 13.17
C LYS A 324 10.85 -1.56 13.76
N PHE A 325 9.93 -1.09 12.91
CA PHE A 325 8.60 -0.68 13.33
C PHE A 325 7.82 -1.86 13.92
N ILE A 326 7.86 -3.04 13.29
CA ILE A 326 7.15 -4.22 13.79
C ILE A 326 7.73 -4.73 15.10
N ASP A 327 9.04 -4.70 15.28
CA ASP A 327 9.67 -5.04 16.56
C ASP A 327 9.18 -4.14 17.70
N GLU A 328 9.07 -2.82 17.44
CA GLU A 328 8.51 -1.87 18.40
C GLU A 328 7.01 -2.07 18.62
N ALA A 329 6.25 -2.39 17.57
CA ALA A 329 4.82 -2.68 17.66
C ALA A 329 4.52 -3.96 18.44
N ILE A 330 5.35 -5.00 18.32
CA ILE A 330 5.25 -6.21 19.13
C ILE A 330 5.45 -5.87 20.61
N ARG A 331 6.53 -5.14 20.93
CA ARG A 331 6.79 -4.69 22.31
C ARG A 331 5.62 -3.89 22.88
N TYR A 332 5.06 -2.97 22.09
CA TYR A 332 3.90 -2.17 22.49
C TYR A 332 2.64 -3.00 22.75
N LEU A 333 2.35 -4.02 21.93
CA LEU A 333 1.12 -4.80 22.02
C LEU A 333 1.18 -5.98 23.00
N PHE A 334 2.37 -6.54 23.24
CA PHE A 334 2.54 -7.80 23.97
C PHE A 334 3.37 -7.67 25.26
N ASN A 335 4.07 -6.56 25.50
CA ASN A 335 4.91 -6.38 26.69
C ASN A 335 4.39 -5.28 27.64
N ASN A 336 3.08 -5.01 27.65
CA ASN A 336 2.42 -4.26 28.72
C ASN A 336 1.94 -5.21 29.81
#